data_AF-A0A2V6N6S7-F1
#
_entry.id   AF-A0A2V6N6S7-F1
#
_cell.length_a   1.000
_cell.length_b   1.000
_cell.length_c   1.000
_cell.angle_alpha   90.00
_cell.angle_beta   90.00
_cell.angle_gamma   90.00
#
_symmetry.space_group_name_H-M   'P 1'
#
loop_
_entity.id
_entity.type
_entity.pdbx_description
1 polymer ?
#
loop_
_entity_poly.entity_id
_entity_poly.type
_entity_poly.pdbx_seq_one_letter_code
_entity_poly.pdbx_strand_id
1 'polypeptide(L)'
;MIQLWKLSGVNAMLSLVHRSPFRRVFFVFVFLLSGSISAVRASAPTPTPTPTPTPTPGQLDTTFVPAPGTDDAVNVVIPQPDGKVIAAGRFTLANNVARNRIARFNFNGSLDTSFDPGTGADGEITAAVLQPDGRIIVAGRFTSFNGFTHNGICRLNANGSVDQTFGLGSGINTALALALQTDGRIIVGGQFSNVDLTPRFNLARLNNDGSVDLNFDPVNGPSGDVNAIVIQPDGRIVIGGTFIGYNGFA
;
A
#
# COMPACT_ATOMS: atom_id res chain seq x y z
N MET A 1 13.91 56.65 -8.09
CA MET A 1 12.91 57.11 -7.10
C MET A 1 13.37 56.57 -5.75
N ILE A 2 13.89 57.43 -4.86
CA ILE A 2 14.51 57.05 -3.59
C ILE A 2 13.45 57.23 -2.49
N GLN A 3 13.18 56.18 -1.72
CA GLN A 3 12.35 56.24 -0.52
C GLN A 3 13.25 56.55 0.68
N LEU A 4 13.07 57.74 1.29
CA LEU A 4 13.73 58.13 2.54
C LEU A 4 12.92 57.59 3.73
N TRP A 5 13.56 56.87 4.65
CA TRP A 5 13.00 56.60 5.97
C TRP A 5 13.66 57.51 7.01
N LYS A 6 12.83 58.24 7.78
CA LYS A 6 13.26 58.95 9.00
C LYS A 6 13.32 57.92 10.13
N LEU A 7 14.51 57.61 10.63
CA LEU A 7 14.66 57.15 12.03
C LEU A 7 14.90 58.37 12.92
N SER A 8 14.24 58.39 14.06
CA SER A 8 14.28 59.46 15.05
C SER A 8 15.70 59.74 15.55
N GLY A 9 16.19 60.96 15.34
CA GLY A 9 17.13 61.63 16.24
C GLY A 9 18.60 61.76 15.84
N VAL A 10 19.08 61.18 14.73
CA VAL A 10 20.49 61.35 14.31
C VAL A 10 20.59 61.61 12.81
N ASN A 11 21.28 62.69 12.43
CA ASN A 11 21.64 62.98 11.06
C ASN A 11 22.67 61.94 10.59
N ALA A 12 22.24 60.92 9.85
CA ALA A 12 23.14 60.04 9.12
C ALA A 12 23.21 60.49 7.66
N MET A 13 24.38 60.94 7.22
CA MET A 13 24.62 61.22 5.81
C MET A 13 25.15 59.92 5.16
N LEU A 14 24.39 59.35 4.23
CA LEU A 14 24.81 58.21 3.43
C LEU A 14 25.46 58.74 2.15
N SER A 15 26.80 58.73 2.06
CA SER A 15 27.48 58.99 0.79
C SER A 15 27.68 57.68 0.02
N LEU A 16 27.36 57.70 -1.27
CA LEU A 16 27.52 56.55 -2.15
C LEU A 16 29.00 56.37 -2.49
N VAL A 17 29.65 55.32 -1.98
CA VAL A 17 31.03 54.98 -2.37
C VAL A 17 30.99 54.04 -3.58
N HIS A 18 31.58 54.54 -4.66
CA HIS A 18 32.02 53.93 -5.91
C HIS A 18 31.89 52.39 -6.07
N ARG A 19 31.28 51.95 -7.19
CA ARG A 19 31.28 50.55 -7.63
C ARG A 19 32.65 50.20 -8.23
N SER A 20 33.40 49.30 -7.61
CA SER A 20 34.52 48.59 -8.26
C SER A 20 34.17 47.11 -8.45
N PRO A 21 34.60 46.44 -9.54
CA PRO A 21 34.15 45.09 -9.87
C PRO A 21 34.97 43.96 -9.23
N PHE A 22 35.94 44.24 -8.34
CA PHE A 22 36.82 43.20 -7.80
C PHE A 22 36.95 43.23 -6.26
N ARG A 23 36.33 42.22 -5.65
CA ARG A 23 36.59 41.54 -4.36
C ARG A 23 37.09 42.35 -3.14
N ARG A 24 36.29 42.20 -2.08
CA ARG A 24 36.51 42.42 -0.62
C ARG A 24 36.15 43.83 -0.11
N VAL A 25 34.99 43.91 0.54
CA VAL A 25 34.54 45.07 1.31
C VAL A 25 35.35 45.13 2.62
N PHE A 26 36.16 46.17 2.80
CA PHE A 26 36.72 46.58 4.08
C PHE A 26 35.82 47.68 4.67
N PHE A 27 35.36 47.53 5.90
CA PHE A 27 34.72 48.61 6.65
C PHE A 27 35.76 49.22 7.59
N VAL A 28 36.04 50.53 7.47
CA VAL A 28 36.77 51.30 8.48
C VAL A 28 35.74 52.13 9.24
N PHE A 29 35.61 51.90 10.54
CA PHE A 29 34.82 52.74 11.45
C PHE A 29 35.78 53.59 12.28
N VAL A 30 35.61 54.92 12.25
CA VAL A 30 36.24 55.83 13.22
C VAL A 30 35.13 56.45 14.05
N PHE A 31 35.08 56.13 15.34
CA PHE A 31 34.47 57.00 16.34
C PHE A 31 35.28 56.94 17.63
N LEU A 32 35.68 58.12 18.13
CA LEU A 32 36.29 58.31 19.44
C LEU A 32 35.21 58.44 20.53
N LEU A 33 35.58 57.94 21.71
CA LEU A 33 34.93 57.98 23.03
C LEU A 33 34.05 56.78 23.43
N SER A 34 34.74 55.85 24.10
CA SER A 34 34.31 54.98 25.22
C SER A 34 33.15 54.01 25.02
N GLY A 35 33.22 53.16 24.00
CA GLY A 35 32.43 51.92 23.96
C GLY A 35 33.07 50.90 23.03
N SER A 36 33.30 49.69 23.50
CA SER A 36 33.85 48.59 22.70
C SER A 36 33.00 48.34 21.45
N ILE A 37 33.59 48.42 20.26
CA ILE A 37 32.90 48.17 19.00
C ILE A 37 32.98 46.67 18.71
N SER A 38 31.91 45.93 18.98
CA SER A 38 31.78 44.54 18.51
C SER A 38 31.25 44.54 17.08
N ALA A 39 32.04 44.09 16.13
CA ALA A 39 31.59 43.88 14.76
C ALA A 39 30.56 42.73 14.72
N VAL A 40 29.29 43.05 14.45
CA VAL A 40 28.27 42.03 14.18
C VAL A 40 28.44 41.59 12.73
N ARG A 41 29.03 40.42 12.51
CA ARG A 41 29.08 39.80 11.18
C ARG A 41 27.69 39.28 10.86
N ALA A 42 26.97 39.92 9.94
CA ALA A 42 25.74 39.36 9.39
C ALA A 42 26.06 38.00 8.75
N SER A 43 25.35 36.95 9.17
CA SER A 43 25.42 35.63 8.57
C SER A 43 25.09 35.76 7.08
N ALA A 44 25.85 35.08 6.21
CA ALA A 44 25.42 34.94 4.83
C ALA A 44 24.03 34.28 4.81
N PRO A 45 23.11 34.70 3.93
CA PRO A 45 21.83 34.02 3.80
C PRO A 45 22.10 32.54 3.51
N THR A 46 21.46 31.66 4.29
CA THR A 46 21.54 30.22 4.06
C THR A 46 21.17 29.97 2.60
N PRO A 47 21.99 29.25 1.81
CA PRO A 47 21.61 28.94 0.44
C PRO A 47 20.25 28.28 0.46
N THR A 48 19.30 28.84 -0.30
CA THR A 48 17.98 28.24 -0.49
C THR A 48 18.22 26.82 -1.00
N PRO A 49 17.62 25.78 -0.39
CA PRO A 49 17.78 24.42 -0.89
C PRO A 49 17.36 24.41 -2.35
N THR A 50 18.27 23.97 -3.23
CA THR A 50 17.96 23.74 -4.64
C THR A 50 16.77 22.79 -4.69
N PRO A 51 15.69 23.11 -5.42
CA PRO A 51 14.55 22.21 -5.52
C PRO A 51 15.04 20.87 -6.08
N THR A 52 14.76 19.79 -5.35
CA THR A 52 15.05 18.43 -5.82
C THR A 52 14.33 18.24 -7.15
N PRO A 53 15.06 17.88 -8.23
CA PRO A 53 14.42 17.69 -9.54
C PRO A 53 13.36 16.59 -9.40
N THR A 54 12.10 16.94 -9.69
CA THR A 54 11.04 15.94 -9.76
C THR A 54 11.34 15.01 -10.93
N PRO A 55 11.33 13.67 -10.73
CA PRO A 55 11.55 12.74 -11.82
C PRO A 55 10.50 12.96 -12.92
N THR A 56 10.94 12.95 -14.17
CA THR A 56 10.04 13.02 -15.32
C THR A 56 9.20 11.74 -15.35
N PRO A 57 7.87 11.79 -15.63
CA PRO A 57 7.04 10.59 -15.70
C PRO A 57 7.67 9.51 -16.60
N GLY A 58 7.75 8.28 -16.10
CA GLY A 58 8.35 7.15 -16.80
C GLY A 58 9.88 7.02 -16.67
N GLN A 59 10.55 7.92 -15.92
CA GLN A 59 11.96 7.75 -15.53
C GLN A 59 12.08 7.14 -14.13
N LEU A 60 13.16 6.39 -13.91
CA LEU A 60 13.49 5.87 -12.59
C LEU A 60 13.78 7.03 -11.63
N ASP A 61 13.05 7.08 -10.52
CA ASP A 61 13.37 7.97 -9.41
C ASP A 61 14.52 7.38 -8.59
N THR A 62 15.74 7.84 -8.85
CA THR A 62 16.93 7.39 -8.10
C THR A 62 17.05 8.02 -6.72
N THR A 63 16.19 9.00 -6.38
CA THR A 63 16.14 9.61 -5.05
C THR A 63 15.22 8.85 -4.11
N PHE A 64 14.39 7.94 -4.65
CA PHE A 64 13.59 7.03 -3.86
C PHE A 64 14.47 5.92 -3.26
N VAL A 65 14.68 5.99 -1.94
CA VAL A 65 15.35 4.95 -1.15
C VAL A 65 14.27 4.18 -0.38
N PRO A 66 13.76 3.06 -0.91
CA PRO A 66 12.73 2.30 -0.23
C PRO A 66 13.27 1.65 1.05
N ALA A 67 12.38 1.43 2.02
CA ALA A 67 12.64 0.46 3.09
C ALA A 67 12.91 -0.93 2.48
N PRO A 68 13.54 -1.88 3.21
CA PRO A 68 13.87 -3.21 2.68
C PRO A 68 12.70 -3.93 2.02
N GLY A 69 11.46 -3.60 2.43
CA GLY A 69 10.25 -4.11 1.80
C GLY A 69 10.06 -5.59 2.12
N THR A 70 9.64 -6.37 1.13
CA THR A 70 9.44 -7.82 1.27
C THR A 70 10.59 -8.61 0.64
N ASP A 71 10.86 -9.81 1.15
CA ASP A 71 11.97 -10.68 0.69
C ASP A 71 11.62 -11.59 -0.50
N ASP A 72 10.35 -11.68 -0.88
CA ASP A 72 9.87 -12.37 -2.09
C ASP A 72 8.69 -11.59 -2.69
N ALA A 73 8.11 -12.13 -3.75
CA ALA A 73 7.04 -11.53 -4.54
C ALA A 73 5.85 -11.08 -3.68
N VAL A 74 5.36 -9.88 -3.98
CA VAL A 74 4.05 -9.39 -3.57
C VAL A 74 3.10 -9.64 -4.73
N ASN A 75 2.08 -10.45 -4.51
CA ASN A 75 1.05 -10.76 -5.51
C ASN A 75 -0.12 -9.79 -5.44
N VAL A 76 -0.41 -9.28 -4.24
CA VAL A 76 -1.59 -8.44 -3.98
C VAL A 76 -1.17 -7.23 -3.15
N VAL A 77 -1.69 -6.07 -3.54
CA VAL A 77 -1.58 -4.82 -2.81
C VAL A 77 -2.98 -4.25 -2.63
N ILE A 78 -3.40 -4.00 -1.38
CA ILE A 78 -4.72 -3.42 -1.09
C ILE A 78 -4.53 -2.10 -0.34
N PRO A 79 -4.86 -0.95 -0.96
CA PRO A 79 -4.93 0.32 -0.25
C PRO A 79 -6.10 0.32 0.73
N GLN A 80 -5.88 0.89 1.92
CA GLN A 80 -6.91 1.04 2.94
C GLN A 80 -7.34 2.50 3.07
N PRO A 81 -8.57 2.79 3.53
CA PRO A 81 -9.07 4.16 3.66
C PRO A 81 -8.26 5.06 4.61
N ASP A 82 -7.51 4.48 5.55
CA ASP A 82 -6.65 5.19 6.50
C ASP A 82 -5.25 5.53 5.93
N GLY A 83 -5.01 5.24 4.65
CA GLY A 83 -3.73 5.47 3.97
C GLY A 83 -2.69 4.38 4.21
N LYS A 84 -3.03 3.31 4.96
CA LYS A 84 -2.20 2.11 5.06
C LYS A 84 -2.39 1.21 3.84
N VAL A 85 -1.49 0.26 3.69
CA VAL A 85 -1.51 -0.69 2.57
C VAL A 85 -1.27 -2.11 3.10
N ILE A 86 -2.10 -3.05 2.68
CA ILE A 86 -1.85 -4.49 2.86
C ILE A 86 -1.04 -4.98 1.66
N ALA A 87 0.02 -5.73 1.91
CA ALA A 87 0.72 -6.52 0.91
C ALA A 87 0.56 -8.01 1.24
N ALA A 88 0.28 -8.82 0.24
CA ALA A 88 0.23 -10.28 0.37
C ALA A 88 0.90 -10.97 -0.82
N GLY A 89 1.47 -12.15 -0.61
CA GLY A 89 2.22 -12.84 -1.66
C GLY A 89 3.02 -14.03 -1.15
N ARG A 90 4.30 -14.07 -1.55
CA ARG A 90 5.22 -15.17 -1.27
C ARG A 90 6.29 -14.89 -0.21
N PHE A 91 6.33 -13.67 0.30
CA PHE A 91 7.36 -13.26 1.24
C PHE A 91 7.22 -13.93 2.61
N THR A 92 8.33 -13.96 3.34
CA THR A 92 8.43 -14.40 4.73
C THR A 92 8.92 -13.30 5.67
N LEU A 93 9.46 -12.22 5.08
CA LEU A 93 9.87 -11.02 5.80
C LEU A 93 9.21 -9.78 5.21
N ALA A 94 8.88 -8.83 6.08
CA ALA A 94 8.46 -7.47 5.72
C ALA A 94 9.26 -6.49 6.59
N ASN A 95 10.07 -5.63 5.99
CA ASN A 95 11.03 -4.76 6.66
C ASN A 95 11.88 -5.50 7.72
N ASN A 96 12.42 -6.67 7.33
CA ASN A 96 13.21 -7.57 8.18
C ASN A 96 12.48 -8.17 9.40
N VAL A 97 11.16 -8.02 9.49
CA VAL A 97 10.32 -8.66 10.51
C VAL A 97 9.63 -9.88 9.90
N ALA A 98 9.60 -11.00 10.64
CA ALA A 98 8.89 -12.20 10.23
C ALA A 98 7.40 -11.91 10.02
N ARG A 99 6.98 -12.01 8.76
CA ARG A 99 5.61 -11.84 8.29
C ARG A 99 5.40 -12.81 7.14
N ASN A 100 4.77 -13.94 7.43
CA ASN A 100 4.50 -14.95 6.42
C ASN A 100 3.32 -14.51 5.56
N ARG A 101 3.62 -14.19 4.30
CA ARG A 101 2.68 -14.06 3.18
C ARG A 101 1.71 -12.88 3.25
N ILE A 102 1.61 -12.17 4.37
CA ILE A 102 0.83 -10.95 4.51
C ILE A 102 1.43 -9.97 5.54
N ALA A 103 1.41 -8.68 5.23
CA ALA A 103 1.87 -7.60 6.08
C ALA A 103 1.08 -6.31 5.80
N ARG A 104 1.02 -5.40 6.77
CA ARG A 104 0.48 -4.05 6.61
C ARG A 104 1.59 -3.01 6.74
N PHE A 105 1.57 -2.02 5.88
CA PHE A 105 2.50 -0.89 5.90
C PHE A 105 1.76 0.42 6.17
N ASN A 106 2.39 1.32 6.92
CA ASN A 106 1.94 2.68 7.10
C ASN A 106 2.18 3.50 5.82
N PHE A 107 1.55 4.68 5.71
CA PHE A 107 1.71 5.58 4.56
C PHE A 107 3.18 5.93 4.24
N ASN A 108 4.04 5.97 5.26
CA ASN A 108 5.47 6.26 5.10
C ASN A 108 6.33 5.02 4.75
N GLY A 109 5.71 3.86 4.46
CA GLY A 109 6.40 2.61 4.13
C GLY A 109 6.96 1.83 5.32
N SER A 110 6.83 2.34 6.55
CA SER A 110 7.17 1.56 7.75
C SER A 110 6.18 0.40 7.97
N LEU A 111 6.64 -0.69 8.57
CA LEU A 111 5.76 -1.82 8.90
C LEU A 111 4.78 -1.39 10.01
N ASP A 112 3.50 -1.69 9.84
CA ASP A 112 2.51 -1.53 10.90
C ASP A 112 2.49 -2.78 11.80
N THR A 113 3.11 -2.66 12.96
CA THR A 113 3.21 -3.74 13.94
C THR A 113 1.90 -4.04 14.67
N SER A 114 0.89 -3.17 14.58
CA SER A 114 -0.46 -3.44 15.11
C SER A 114 -1.26 -4.43 14.26
N PHE A 115 -0.80 -4.71 13.04
CA PHE A 115 -1.29 -5.79 12.22
C PHE A 115 -0.45 -7.04 12.48
N ASP A 116 -1.07 -8.07 13.07
CA ASP A 116 -0.39 -9.31 13.44
C ASP A 116 -1.15 -10.53 12.92
N PRO A 117 -0.68 -11.16 11.82
CA PRO A 117 -1.25 -12.40 11.30
C PRO A 117 -0.78 -13.65 12.07
N GLY A 118 -0.03 -13.49 13.16
CA GLY A 118 0.60 -14.58 13.89
C GLY A 118 1.62 -15.31 13.01
N THR A 119 1.52 -16.62 12.88
CA THR A 119 2.40 -17.38 11.96
C THR A 119 2.04 -17.23 10.49
N GLY A 120 0.95 -16.52 10.15
CA GLY A 120 0.51 -16.27 8.78
C GLY A 120 0.05 -17.53 8.03
N ALA A 121 -0.01 -17.45 6.70
CA ALA A 121 -0.32 -18.59 5.86
C ALA A 121 0.90 -19.51 5.68
N ASP A 122 0.68 -20.83 5.64
CA ASP A 122 1.73 -21.82 5.34
C ASP A 122 2.10 -21.89 3.85
N GLY A 123 1.35 -21.20 2.99
CA GLY A 123 1.54 -21.16 1.56
C GLY A 123 1.21 -19.80 0.96
N GLU A 124 1.41 -19.69 -0.35
CA GLU A 124 1.27 -18.43 -1.09
C GLU A 124 -0.16 -17.87 -1.03
N ILE A 125 -0.27 -16.57 -0.76
CA ILE A 125 -1.51 -15.81 -0.95
C ILE A 125 -1.47 -15.20 -2.35
N THR A 126 -2.43 -15.55 -3.19
CA THR A 126 -2.51 -15.13 -4.60
C THR A 126 -3.56 -14.05 -4.82
N ALA A 127 -4.59 -14.00 -3.96
CA ALA A 127 -5.65 -13.00 -4.02
C ALA A 127 -6.02 -12.53 -2.61
N ALA A 128 -6.44 -11.28 -2.52
CA ALA A 128 -7.04 -10.74 -1.30
C ALA A 128 -8.00 -9.60 -1.64
N VAL A 129 -9.03 -9.41 -0.81
CA VAL A 129 -9.99 -8.30 -0.91
C VAL A 129 -10.26 -7.69 0.47
N LEU A 130 -10.44 -6.37 0.51
CA LEU A 130 -10.85 -5.63 1.71
C LEU A 130 -12.36 -5.47 1.73
N GLN A 131 -12.98 -5.84 2.85
CA GLN A 131 -14.40 -5.65 3.09
C GLN A 131 -14.66 -4.25 3.69
N PRO A 132 -15.88 -3.68 3.54
CA PRO A 132 -16.22 -2.36 4.07
C PRO A 132 -16.06 -2.21 5.59
N ASP A 133 -16.14 -3.31 6.34
CA ASP A 133 -15.93 -3.35 7.80
C ASP A 133 -14.45 -3.40 8.21
N GLY A 134 -13.52 -3.35 7.25
CA GLY A 134 -12.08 -3.42 7.47
C GLY A 134 -11.52 -4.83 7.58
N ARG A 135 -12.35 -5.87 7.50
CA ARG A 135 -11.89 -7.26 7.41
C ARG A 135 -11.28 -7.54 6.05
N ILE A 136 -10.40 -8.54 6.00
CA ILE A 136 -9.64 -8.89 4.80
C ILE A 136 -9.89 -10.36 4.50
N ILE A 137 -10.31 -10.69 3.29
CA ILE A 137 -10.38 -12.08 2.83
C ILE A 137 -9.14 -12.34 2.00
N VAL A 138 -8.42 -13.40 2.34
CA VAL A 138 -7.24 -13.87 1.62
C VAL A 138 -7.52 -15.23 1.01
N ALA A 139 -6.96 -15.48 -0.18
CA ALA A 139 -7.04 -16.74 -0.89
C ALA A 139 -5.71 -17.10 -1.54
N GLY A 140 -5.46 -18.39 -1.70
CA GLY A 140 -4.27 -18.87 -2.38
C GLY A 140 -4.04 -20.38 -2.25
N ARG A 141 -2.76 -20.74 -2.23
CA ARG A 141 -2.24 -22.11 -2.19
C ARG A 141 -1.71 -22.41 -0.78
N PHE A 142 -2.58 -22.33 0.21
CA PHE A 142 -2.26 -22.61 1.61
C PHE A 142 -3.29 -23.56 2.22
N THR A 143 -2.89 -24.30 3.25
CA THR A 143 -3.75 -25.24 3.97
C THR A 143 -4.01 -24.82 5.41
N SER A 144 -3.19 -23.90 5.93
CA SER A 144 -3.36 -23.34 7.26
C SER A 144 -3.05 -21.86 7.30
N PHE A 145 -3.69 -21.18 8.26
CA PHE A 145 -3.42 -19.79 8.61
C PHE A 145 -3.32 -19.67 10.13
N ASN A 146 -2.22 -19.10 10.61
CA ASN A 146 -1.92 -18.97 12.04
C ASN A 146 -2.05 -20.29 12.82
N GLY A 147 -1.66 -21.41 12.20
CA GLY A 147 -1.76 -22.76 12.77
C GLY A 147 -3.15 -23.40 12.76
N PHE A 148 -4.19 -22.71 12.28
CA PHE A 148 -5.52 -23.26 12.10
C PHE A 148 -5.73 -23.74 10.67
N THR A 149 -6.44 -24.85 10.48
CA THR A 149 -6.79 -25.35 9.15
C THR A 149 -7.68 -24.35 8.41
N HIS A 150 -7.18 -23.83 7.30
CA HIS A 150 -7.88 -22.92 6.39
C HIS A 150 -7.43 -23.27 4.98
N ASN A 151 -8.18 -24.15 4.30
CA ASN A 151 -7.80 -24.60 2.96
C ASN A 151 -8.13 -23.50 1.94
N GLY A 152 -7.08 -22.86 1.44
CA GLY A 152 -7.03 -21.92 0.33
C GLY A 152 -7.79 -20.61 0.49
N ILE A 153 -8.50 -20.41 1.60
CA ILE A 153 -9.21 -19.16 1.90
C ILE A 153 -9.36 -18.94 3.42
N CYS A 154 -9.16 -17.70 3.85
CA CYS A 154 -9.29 -17.29 5.25
C CYS A 154 -9.80 -15.84 5.30
N ARG A 155 -10.58 -15.49 6.33
CA ARG A 155 -10.90 -14.10 6.64
C ARG A 155 -10.12 -13.66 7.87
N LEU A 156 -9.57 -12.46 7.80
CA LEU A 156 -8.85 -11.79 8.87
C LEU A 156 -9.64 -10.59 9.36
N ASN A 157 -9.56 -10.32 10.65
CA ASN A 157 -9.97 -9.05 11.25
C ASN A 157 -9.03 -7.91 10.82
N ALA A 158 -9.45 -6.66 11.05
CA ALA A 158 -8.67 -5.48 10.67
C ALA A 158 -7.28 -5.40 11.34
N ASN A 159 -7.05 -6.12 12.44
CA ASN A 159 -5.76 -6.24 13.12
C ASN A 159 -4.92 -7.43 12.63
N GLY A 160 -5.37 -8.19 11.63
CA GLY A 160 -4.68 -9.34 11.07
C GLY A 160 -4.97 -10.67 11.73
N SER A 161 -5.68 -10.73 12.86
CA SER A 161 -6.06 -12.01 13.48
C SER A 161 -7.11 -12.73 12.65
N VAL A 162 -7.10 -14.07 12.68
CA VAL A 162 -8.11 -14.90 12.02
C VAL A 162 -9.51 -14.59 12.56
N ASP A 163 -10.48 -14.39 11.66
CA ASP A 163 -11.89 -14.32 12.00
C ASP A 163 -12.50 -15.73 12.02
N GLN A 164 -12.65 -16.28 13.22
CA GLN A 164 -13.19 -17.62 13.44
C GLN A 164 -14.69 -17.74 13.14
N THR A 165 -15.40 -16.64 12.87
CA THR A 165 -16.81 -16.66 12.47
C THR A 165 -17.03 -16.89 10.98
N PHE A 166 -15.96 -16.86 10.18
CA PHE A 166 -16.02 -17.13 8.74
C PHE A 166 -15.92 -18.64 8.48
N GLY A 167 -17.08 -19.29 8.39
CA GLY A 167 -17.21 -20.75 8.35
C GLY A 167 -17.26 -21.31 6.94
N LEU A 168 -16.14 -21.82 6.45
CA LEU A 168 -16.01 -22.48 5.15
C LEU A 168 -15.94 -24.01 5.21
N GLY A 169 -16.10 -24.59 6.40
CA GLY A 169 -15.98 -26.02 6.65
C GLY A 169 -14.66 -26.58 6.10
N SER A 170 -14.76 -27.43 5.08
CA SER A 170 -13.59 -28.08 4.45
C SER A 170 -12.74 -27.13 3.58
N GLY A 171 -13.21 -25.92 3.29
CA GLY A 171 -12.50 -24.87 2.55
C GLY A 171 -12.55 -25.02 1.02
N ILE A 172 -11.59 -24.37 0.35
CA ILE A 172 -11.46 -24.30 -1.11
C ILE A 172 -10.01 -24.58 -1.45
N ASN A 173 -9.69 -25.80 -1.88
CA ASN A 173 -8.32 -26.30 -2.08
C ASN A 173 -7.34 -25.24 -2.66
N THR A 174 -7.64 -24.66 -3.82
CA THR A 174 -6.81 -23.61 -4.43
C THR A 174 -7.69 -22.52 -5.02
N ALA A 175 -7.91 -21.45 -4.25
CA ALA A 175 -8.59 -20.24 -4.71
C ALA A 175 -7.53 -19.23 -5.20
N LEU A 176 -7.63 -18.81 -6.46
CA LEU A 176 -6.64 -17.96 -7.13
C LEU A 176 -7.10 -16.52 -7.30
N ALA A 177 -8.41 -16.30 -7.35
CA ALA A 177 -9.02 -14.99 -7.57
C ALA A 177 -10.20 -14.77 -6.62
N LEU A 178 -10.38 -13.52 -6.19
CA LEU A 178 -11.48 -13.07 -5.34
C LEU A 178 -12.06 -11.78 -5.90
N ALA A 179 -13.38 -11.63 -5.79
CA ALA A 179 -14.03 -10.34 -5.97
C ALA A 179 -15.22 -10.19 -5.02
N LEU A 180 -15.36 -8.98 -4.44
CA LEU A 180 -16.43 -8.66 -3.51
C LEU A 180 -17.61 -8.03 -4.26
N GLN A 181 -18.81 -8.57 -4.07
CA GLN A 181 -20.05 -7.96 -4.55
C GLN A 181 -20.55 -6.88 -3.58
N THR A 182 -21.37 -5.95 -4.07
CA THR A 182 -21.89 -4.83 -3.26
C THR A 182 -22.78 -5.27 -2.10
N ASP A 183 -23.33 -6.47 -2.15
CA ASP A 183 -24.14 -7.07 -1.08
C ASP A 183 -23.30 -7.88 -0.06
N GLY A 184 -21.98 -7.86 -0.18
CA GLY A 184 -21.05 -8.56 0.70
C GLY A 184 -20.79 -10.02 0.32
N ARG A 185 -21.44 -10.56 -0.73
CA ARG A 185 -21.09 -11.88 -1.25
C ARG A 185 -19.75 -11.86 -1.97
N ILE A 186 -19.09 -13.01 -2.00
CA ILE A 186 -17.72 -13.13 -2.50
C ILE A 186 -17.72 -14.10 -3.68
N ILE A 187 -17.24 -13.65 -4.83
CA ILE A 187 -16.96 -14.55 -5.96
C ILE A 187 -15.55 -15.09 -5.79
N VAL A 188 -15.41 -16.41 -5.90
CA VAL A 188 -14.16 -17.13 -5.78
C VAL A 188 -13.89 -17.87 -7.08
N GLY A 189 -12.69 -17.67 -7.62
CA GLY A 189 -12.19 -18.34 -8.81
C GLY A 189 -10.89 -19.07 -8.50
N GLY A 190 -10.61 -20.19 -9.15
CA GLY A 190 -9.35 -20.90 -8.96
C GLY A 190 -9.32 -22.26 -9.60
N GLN A 191 -8.51 -23.14 -9.01
CA GLN A 191 -8.31 -24.52 -9.41
C GLN A 191 -8.92 -25.44 -8.34
N PHE A 192 -10.22 -25.67 -8.42
CA PHE A 192 -10.95 -26.49 -7.46
C PHE A 192 -12.16 -27.17 -8.09
N SER A 193 -12.56 -28.30 -7.52
CA SER A 193 -13.74 -29.08 -7.94
C SER A 193 -14.85 -29.09 -6.89
N ASN A 194 -14.59 -28.52 -5.72
CA ASN A 194 -15.53 -28.44 -4.62
C ASN A 194 -15.23 -27.24 -3.73
N VAL A 195 -16.27 -26.78 -3.04
CA VAL A 195 -16.20 -25.84 -1.92
C VAL A 195 -17.02 -26.42 -0.80
N ASP A 196 -16.40 -26.65 0.36
CA ASP A 196 -17.03 -27.30 1.51
C ASP A 196 -17.85 -28.56 1.12
N LEU A 197 -17.20 -29.48 0.40
CA LEU A 197 -17.81 -30.72 -0.13
C LEU A 197 -18.92 -30.52 -1.18
N THR A 198 -19.34 -29.29 -1.47
CA THR A 198 -20.30 -28.98 -2.53
C THR A 198 -19.59 -28.91 -3.88
N PRO A 199 -20.01 -29.69 -4.90
CA PRO A 199 -19.41 -29.64 -6.23
C PRO A 199 -19.52 -28.24 -6.85
N ARG A 200 -18.36 -27.62 -7.09
CA ARG A 200 -18.21 -26.31 -7.73
C ARG A 200 -16.90 -26.33 -8.49
N PHE A 201 -16.97 -26.18 -9.81
CA PHE A 201 -15.79 -26.29 -10.67
C PHE A 201 -15.26 -24.90 -10.99
N ASN A 202 -14.09 -24.58 -10.43
CA ASN A 202 -13.28 -23.38 -10.70
C ASN A 202 -13.94 -22.02 -10.41
N LEU A 203 -15.24 -21.98 -10.14
CA LEU A 203 -16.01 -20.78 -9.83
C LEU A 203 -17.07 -21.11 -8.76
N ALA A 204 -17.13 -20.28 -7.73
CA ALA A 204 -18.14 -20.37 -6.67
C ALA A 204 -18.50 -18.97 -6.18
N ARG A 205 -19.64 -18.87 -5.48
CA ARG A 205 -20.00 -17.70 -4.69
C ARG A 205 -20.17 -18.12 -3.23
N LEU A 206 -19.62 -17.31 -2.34
CA LEU A 206 -19.79 -17.43 -0.90
C LEU A 206 -20.69 -16.31 -0.38
N ASN A 207 -21.43 -16.63 0.67
CA ASN A 207 -22.08 -15.66 1.53
C ASN A 207 -21.04 -14.93 2.40
N ASN A 208 -21.45 -13.82 3.00
CA ASN A 208 -20.55 -13.01 3.84
C ASN A 208 -20.05 -13.76 5.09
N ASP A 209 -20.72 -14.83 5.52
CA ASP A 209 -20.27 -15.70 6.62
C ASP A 209 -19.33 -16.83 6.16
N GLY A 210 -19.02 -16.92 4.87
CA GLY A 210 -18.17 -17.96 4.28
C GLY A 210 -18.93 -19.18 3.77
N SER A 211 -20.21 -19.33 4.10
CA SER A 211 -21.01 -20.45 3.58
C SER A 211 -21.19 -20.37 2.06
N VAL A 212 -21.31 -21.51 1.39
CA VAL A 212 -21.54 -21.55 -0.06
C VAL A 212 -22.92 -21.00 -0.41
N ASP A 213 -23.00 -20.07 -1.35
CA ASP A 213 -24.28 -19.64 -1.92
C ASP A 213 -24.78 -20.72 -2.89
N LEU A 214 -25.66 -21.59 -2.39
CA LEU A 214 -26.24 -22.68 -3.17
C LEU A 214 -27.14 -22.20 -4.32
N ASN A 215 -27.63 -20.96 -4.26
CA ASN A 215 -28.43 -20.36 -5.34
C ASN A 215 -27.55 -19.82 -6.49
N PHE A 216 -26.22 -19.81 -6.32
CA PHE A 216 -25.28 -19.53 -7.39
C PHE A 216 -24.72 -20.85 -7.92
N ASP A 217 -25.32 -21.35 -9.00
CA ASP A 217 -24.86 -22.56 -9.67
C ASP A 217 -24.29 -22.23 -11.06
N PRO A 218 -22.96 -22.30 -11.26
CA PRO A 218 -22.37 -22.13 -12.58
C PRO A 218 -22.60 -23.35 -13.49
N VAL A 219 -23.33 -24.37 -13.04
CA VAL A 219 -23.58 -25.66 -13.71
C VAL A 219 -22.26 -26.35 -13.99
N ASN A 220 -21.80 -26.39 -15.25
CA ASN A 220 -20.47 -26.94 -15.58
C ASN A 220 -19.35 -25.91 -15.40
N GLY A 221 -19.69 -24.63 -15.26
CA GLY A 221 -18.74 -23.54 -15.04
C GLY A 221 -17.69 -23.40 -16.14
N PRO A 222 -16.59 -22.69 -15.85
CA PRO A 222 -15.43 -22.62 -16.74
C PRO A 222 -14.68 -23.94 -16.77
N SER A 223 -14.26 -24.36 -17.97
CA SER A 223 -13.59 -25.65 -18.23
C SER A 223 -12.13 -25.73 -17.73
N GLY A 224 -11.67 -24.74 -16.98
CA GLY A 224 -10.30 -24.56 -16.53
C GLY A 224 -10.20 -23.44 -15.49
N ASP A 225 -8.98 -23.13 -15.08
CA ASP A 225 -8.72 -22.27 -13.92
C ASP A 225 -9.23 -20.85 -14.15
N VAL A 226 -9.85 -20.27 -13.12
CA VAL A 226 -10.20 -18.85 -13.07
C VAL A 226 -9.12 -18.09 -12.32
N ASN A 227 -8.38 -17.25 -13.04
CA ASN A 227 -7.22 -16.51 -12.51
C ASN A 227 -7.52 -15.04 -12.23
N ALA A 228 -8.63 -14.51 -12.76
CA ALA A 228 -9.06 -13.14 -12.54
C ALA A 228 -10.58 -13.04 -12.50
N ILE A 229 -11.10 -12.18 -11.63
CA ILE A 229 -12.52 -11.88 -11.51
C ILE A 229 -12.69 -10.37 -11.34
N VAL A 230 -13.65 -9.79 -12.06
CA VAL A 230 -14.07 -8.40 -11.90
C VAL A 230 -15.59 -8.33 -11.79
N ILE A 231 -16.09 -7.55 -10.83
CA ILE A 231 -17.52 -7.21 -10.72
C ILE A 231 -17.76 -5.90 -11.48
N GLN A 232 -18.69 -5.92 -12.42
CA GLN A 232 -19.13 -4.74 -13.15
C GLN A 232 -20.11 -3.90 -12.30
N PRO A 233 -20.27 -2.59 -12.57
CA PRO A 233 -21.19 -1.73 -11.82
C PRO A 233 -22.66 -2.20 -11.80
N ASP A 234 -23.08 -2.98 -12.79
CA ASP A 234 -24.42 -3.57 -12.88
C ASP A 234 -24.54 -4.94 -12.18
N GLY A 235 -23.49 -5.37 -11.47
CA GLY A 235 -23.45 -6.64 -10.74
C GLY A 235 -23.07 -7.86 -11.59
N ARG A 236 -22.83 -7.70 -12.89
CA ARG A 236 -22.31 -8.80 -13.73
C ARG A 236 -20.89 -9.16 -13.35
N ILE A 237 -20.54 -10.43 -13.57
CA ILE A 237 -19.23 -11.00 -13.22
C ILE A 237 -18.47 -11.27 -14.51
N VAL A 238 -17.28 -10.69 -14.65
CA VAL A 238 -16.33 -11.02 -15.72
C VAL A 238 -15.26 -11.92 -15.14
N ILE A 239 -15.05 -13.08 -15.77
CA ILE A 239 -14.01 -14.04 -15.38
C ILE A 239 -12.95 -14.14 -16.49
N GLY A 240 -11.69 -14.27 -16.08
CA GLY A 240 -10.56 -14.51 -16.97
C GLY A 240 -9.70 -15.65 -16.43
N GLY A 241 -9.09 -16.43 -17.31
CA GLY A 241 -8.43 -17.66 -16.92
C GLY A 241 -7.85 -18.45 -18.09
N THR A 242 -7.53 -19.72 -17.82
CA THR A 242 -6.98 -20.68 -18.80
C THR A 242 -8.06 -21.55 -19.44
N PHE A 243 -9.33 -21.35 -19.07
CA PHE A 243 -10.46 -22.08 -19.65
C PHE A 243 -10.69 -21.71 -21.12
N ILE A 244 -11.13 -22.70 -21.90
CA ILE A 244 -11.47 -22.55 -23.32
C ILE A 244 -12.98 -22.66 -23.56
N GLY A 245 -13.76 -22.72 -22.49
CA GLY A 245 -15.19 -22.90 -22.57
C GLY A 245 -15.89 -22.63 -21.25
N TYR A 246 -17.20 -22.37 -21.33
CA TYR A 246 -18.08 -22.12 -20.20
C TYR A 246 -19.39 -22.87 -20.38
N ASN A 247 -19.84 -23.54 -19.32
CA ASN A 247 -21.07 -24.33 -19.30
C ASN A 247 -21.13 -25.42 -20.39
N GLY A 248 -19.99 -26.02 -20.75
CA GLY A 248 -19.90 -27.05 -21.79
C GLY A 248 -19.83 -26.52 -23.23
N PHE A 249 -19.83 -25.21 -23.43
CA PHE A 249 -19.59 -24.58 -24.74
C PHE A 249 -18.15 -24.08 -24.85
N ALA A 250 -17.56 -24.16 -26.05
CA ALA A 250 -16.24 -23.59 -26.36
C ALA A 250 -16.34 -22.11 -26.76
#